data_AF-A9NL31-F1
#
_entry.id   AF-A9NL31-F1
#
_cell.length_a   1.000
_cell.length_b   1.000
_cell.length_c   1.000
_cell.angle_alpha   90.00
_cell.angle_beta   90.00
_cell.angle_gamma   90.00
#
_symmetry.space_group_name_H-M   'P 1'
#
loop_
_entity.id
_entity.type
_entity.pdbx_description
1 polymer ?
#
loop_
_entity_poly.entity_id
_entity_poly.type
_entity_poly.pdbx_seq_one_letter_code
_entity_poly.pdbx_strand_id
1 'polypeptide(L)'
;MAQRLTYRKRHSYATKSNQTRVLKTPGGRLIYQTAKKRASGPKCPVTGKRIHGIPHLRPAEYKRSRLSRNRRTVNRAYGGVLSGSAVRDRIIRAFLVEEQKIVKKVLKIQKNKEKQTTRS
;
A
#
# COMPACT_ATOMS: atom_id res chain seq x y z
N MET A 1 -45.76 12.92 -7.69
CA MET A 1 -44.74 11.97 -8.22
C MET A 1 -43.35 12.47 -7.84
N ALA A 2 -42.41 11.57 -7.51
CA ALA A 2 -41.01 11.95 -7.28
C ALA A 2 -40.33 12.39 -8.58
N GLN A 3 -39.37 13.32 -8.50
CA GLN A 3 -38.64 13.83 -9.67
C GLN A 3 -37.79 12.70 -10.31
N ARG A 4 -38.08 12.37 -11.56
CA ARG A 4 -37.31 11.38 -12.35
C ARG A 4 -36.00 11.99 -12.84
N LEU A 5 -34.98 11.13 -13.01
CA LEU A 5 -33.62 11.53 -13.38
C LEU A 5 -33.12 10.74 -14.59
N THR A 6 -32.41 11.42 -15.47
CA THR A 6 -31.79 10.83 -16.67
C THR A 6 -30.27 10.98 -16.60
N TYR A 7 -29.54 10.00 -17.14
CA TYR A 7 -28.09 10.09 -17.25
C TYR A 7 -27.70 11.29 -18.12
N ARG A 8 -26.76 12.10 -17.63
CA ARG A 8 -26.32 13.34 -18.30
C ARG A 8 -25.22 13.12 -19.34
N LYS A 9 -24.57 11.95 -19.32
CA LYS A 9 -23.55 11.57 -20.30
C LYS A 9 -24.21 10.74 -21.40
N ARG A 10 -23.58 10.72 -22.57
CA ARG A 10 -24.00 9.88 -23.72
C ARG A 10 -24.06 8.38 -23.40
N HIS A 11 -23.37 7.93 -22.35
CA HIS A 11 -23.39 6.55 -21.90
C HIS A 11 -24.65 6.27 -21.05
N SER A 12 -25.59 5.51 -21.62
CA SER A 12 -26.90 5.19 -21.04
C SER A 12 -26.91 4.02 -20.06
N TYR A 13 -25.89 3.14 -20.07
CA TYR A 13 -25.89 1.93 -19.25
C TYR A 13 -25.39 2.15 -17.80
N ALA A 14 -25.92 1.35 -16.88
CA ALA A 14 -25.56 1.33 -15.46
C ALA A 14 -24.29 0.50 -15.20
N THR A 15 -23.13 1.04 -15.57
CA THR A 15 -21.83 0.35 -15.38
C THR A 15 -21.09 0.84 -14.14
N LYS A 16 -20.10 0.06 -13.68
CA LYS A 16 -19.23 0.43 -12.54
C LYS A 16 -18.54 1.79 -12.72
N SER A 17 -18.27 2.23 -13.95
CA SER A 17 -17.65 3.53 -14.26
C SER A 17 -18.66 4.67 -14.36
N ASN A 18 -19.93 4.37 -14.63
CA ASN A 18 -21.02 5.34 -14.76
C ASN A 18 -21.87 5.42 -13.47
N GLN A 19 -21.26 5.20 -12.32
CA GLN A 19 -21.93 5.41 -11.03
C GLN A 19 -22.28 6.88 -10.85
N THR A 20 -23.48 7.15 -10.36
CA THR A 20 -24.02 8.50 -10.16
C THR A 20 -24.43 8.71 -8.70
N ARG A 21 -24.40 9.97 -8.27
CA ARG A 21 -24.98 10.44 -7.00
C ARG A 21 -26.09 11.43 -7.33
N VAL A 22 -27.25 11.28 -6.68
CA VAL A 22 -28.32 12.27 -6.74
C VAL A 22 -27.95 13.44 -5.85
N LEU A 23 -27.96 14.65 -6.42
CA LEU A 23 -27.72 15.89 -5.70
C LEU A 23 -28.84 16.88 -5.99
N LYS A 24 -29.19 17.68 -4.98
CA LYS A 24 -30.11 18.81 -5.12
C LYS A 24 -29.31 20.04 -5.50
N THR A 25 -29.68 20.70 -6.59
CA THR A 25 -29.06 21.97 -7.00
C THR A 25 -29.63 23.14 -6.19
N PRO A 26 -28.95 24.30 -6.16
CA PRO A 26 -29.49 25.50 -5.54
C PRO A 26 -30.88 25.89 -6.08
N GLY A 27 -31.15 25.65 -7.36
CA GLY A 27 -32.47 25.85 -7.98
C GLY A 27 -33.51 24.77 -7.62
N GLY A 28 -33.28 23.96 -6.60
CA GLY A 28 -34.23 22.98 -6.06
C GLY A 28 -34.39 21.69 -6.87
N ARG A 29 -33.75 21.56 -8.04
CA ARG A 29 -33.86 20.39 -8.93
C ARG A 29 -32.92 19.27 -8.47
N LEU A 30 -33.40 18.02 -8.53
CA LEU A 30 -32.54 16.85 -8.39
C LEU A 30 -31.81 16.56 -9.70
N ILE A 31 -30.51 16.28 -9.62
CA ILE A 31 -29.66 15.93 -10.78
C ILE A 31 -28.73 14.75 -10.45
N TYR A 32 -28.34 14.00 -11.49
CA TYR A 32 -27.21 13.07 -11.38
C TYR A 32 -25.87 13.80 -11.53
N GLN A 33 -24.97 13.59 -10.57
CA GLN A 33 -23.55 13.89 -10.70
C GLN A 33 -22.77 12.58 -10.85
N THR A 34 -21.81 12.52 -11.77
CA THR A 34 -20.96 11.31 -11.91
C THR A 34 -20.04 11.15 -10.71
N ALA A 35 -20.09 9.99 -10.07
CA ALA A 35 -19.18 9.59 -9.03
C ALA A 35 -17.97 8.85 -9.63
N LYS A 36 -16.76 9.14 -9.12
CA LYS A 36 -15.56 8.37 -9.46
C LYS A 36 -15.57 7.04 -8.70
N LYS A 37 -15.05 5.96 -9.29
CA LYS A 37 -14.91 4.68 -8.56
C LYS A 37 -14.02 4.87 -7.33
N ARG A 38 -14.43 4.28 -6.21
CA ARG A 38 -13.60 4.19 -5.00
C ARG A 38 -12.32 3.42 -5.31
N ALA A 39 -11.18 3.94 -4.85
CA ALA A 39 -9.88 3.32 -5.06
C ALA A 39 -9.52 2.38 -3.91
N SER A 40 -8.91 1.25 -4.23
CA SER A 40 -8.14 0.47 -3.26
C SER A 40 -6.82 1.20 -3.02
N GLY A 41 -6.56 1.62 -1.79
CA GLY A 41 -5.31 2.26 -1.42
C GLY A 41 -4.12 1.29 -1.37
N PRO A 42 -2.91 1.80 -1.08
CA PRO A 42 -1.70 1.01 -1.01
C PRO A 42 -1.77 -0.03 0.11
N LYS A 43 -1.41 -1.27 -0.23
CA LYS A 43 -1.35 -2.39 0.70
C LYS A 43 0.08 -2.90 0.76
N CYS A 44 0.45 -3.41 1.93
CA CYS A 44 1.70 -4.13 2.10
C CYS A 44 1.61 -5.48 1.37
N PRO A 45 2.59 -5.84 0.51
CA PRO A 45 2.60 -7.12 -0.20
C PRO A 45 2.78 -8.33 0.73
N VAL A 46 3.46 -8.16 1.88
CA VAL A 46 3.74 -9.26 2.81
C VAL A 46 2.55 -9.53 3.72
N THR A 47 1.94 -8.48 4.28
CA THR A 47 0.86 -8.62 5.28
C THR A 47 -0.53 -8.46 4.70
N GLY A 48 -0.67 -7.96 3.46
CA GLY A 48 -1.95 -7.59 2.85
C GLY A 48 -2.66 -6.39 3.51
N LYS A 49 -2.14 -5.90 4.64
CA LYS A 49 -2.71 -4.80 5.41
C LYS A 49 -2.52 -3.47 4.69
N ARG A 50 -3.47 -2.55 4.89
CA ARG A 50 -3.38 -1.16 4.39
C ARG A 50 -2.17 -0.44 4.98
N ILE A 51 -1.57 0.45 4.21
CA ILE A 51 -0.46 1.27 4.70
C ILE A 51 -1.02 2.54 5.32
N HIS A 52 -0.81 2.69 6.63
CA HIS A 52 -1.21 3.88 7.38
C HIS A 52 -0.39 5.10 6.95
N GLY A 53 -1.02 6.28 6.99
CA GLY A 53 -0.40 7.56 6.64
C GLY A 53 -0.45 7.91 5.15
N ILE A 54 -1.03 7.07 4.28
CA ILE A 54 -1.19 7.35 2.85
C ILE A 54 -2.68 7.33 2.48
N PRO A 55 -3.21 8.40 1.83
CA PRO A 55 -4.63 8.51 1.51
C PRO A 55 -5.01 7.58 0.36
N HIS A 56 -6.18 6.93 0.45
CA HIS A 56 -6.64 5.99 -0.58
C HIS A 56 -7.26 6.72 -1.77
N LEU A 57 -6.43 7.08 -2.75
CA LEU A 57 -6.85 7.84 -3.92
C LEU A 57 -6.72 7.05 -5.23
N ARG A 58 -7.33 7.57 -6.30
CA ARG A 58 -7.12 7.03 -7.66
C ARG A 58 -5.73 7.41 -8.17
N PRO A 59 -5.13 6.62 -9.09
CA PRO A 59 -3.79 6.91 -9.62
C PRO A 59 -3.62 8.35 -10.17
N ALA A 60 -4.65 8.90 -10.81
CA ALA A 60 -4.61 10.27 -11.33
C ALA A 60 -4.50 11.34 -10.24
N GLU A 61 -4.99 11.08 -9.03
CA GLU A 61 -4.96 12.01 -7.89
C GLU A 61 -3.62 11.95 -7.14
N TYR A 62 -2.86 10.86 -7.29
CA TYR A 62 -1.51 10.71 -6.72
C TYR A 62 -0.43 11.50 -7.47
N LYS A 63 -0.78 12.13 -8.60
CA LYS A 63 0.13 12.96 -9.39
C LYS A 63 0.70 14.10 -8.54
N ARG A 64 1.96 14.45 -8.78
CA ARG A 64 2.70 15.48 -8.04
C ARG A 64 2.02 16.87 -8.07
N SER A 65 1.27 17.17 -9.12
CA SER A 65 0.51 18.42 -9.26
C SER A 65 -0.76 18.49 -8.39
N ARG A 66 -1.26 17.35 -7.91
CA ARG A 66 -2.49 17.26 -7.10
C ARG A 66 -2.19 16.97 -5.63
N LEU A 67 -1.09 16.27 -5.35
CA LEU A 67 -0.75 15.83 -4.00
C LEU A 67 0.74 16.06 -3.70
N SER A 68 1.00 16.72 -2.57
CA SER A 68 2.33 16.96 -2.02
C SER A 68 3.05 15.65 -1.68
N ARG A 69 4.38 15.70 -1.50
CA ARG A 69 5.19 14.51 -1.20
C ARG A 69 4.85 13.90 0.17
N ASN A 70 4.73 14.73 1.21
CA ASN A 70 4.45 14.28 2.58
C ASN A 70 3.15 13.46 2.70
N ARG A 71 2.15 13.70 1.84
CA ARG A 71 0.90 12.92 1.81
C ARG A 71 1.03 11.61 1.03
N ARG A 72 2.11 11.40 0.27
CA ARG A 72 2.33 10.21 -0.57
C ARG A 72 3.31 9.22 0.05
N THR A 73 4.10 9.67 1.01
CA THR A 73 5.19 8.90 1.61
C THR A 73 5.08 8.89 3.12
N VAL A 74 5.75 7.93 3.76
CA VAL A 74 5.94 7.92 5.21
C VAL A 74 7.42 7.93 5.52
N ASN A 75 7.83 8.69 6.54
CA ASN A 75 9.24 8.87 6.92
C ASN A 75 9.77 7.66 7.70
N ARG A 76 9.90 6.52 7.02
CA ARG A 76 10.58 5.30 7.53
C ARG A 76 11.16 4.50 6.36
N ALA A 77 12.03 3.54 6.65
CA ALA A 77 12.50 2.57 5.66
C ALA A 77 11.31 1.82 5.02
N TYR A 78 11.33 1.67 3.69
CA TYR A 78 10.24 1.10 2.89
C TYR A 78 8.86 1.78 3.09
N GLY A 79 8.85 3.06 3.46
CA GLY A 79 7.64 3.86 3.61
C GLY A 79 6.78 3.85 2.35
N GLY A 80 5.49 3.55 2.51
CA GLY A 80 4.55 3.45 1.39
C GLY A 80 4.57 2.16 0.60
N VAL A 81 5.48 1.23 0.92
CA VAL A 81 5.53 -0.12 0.33
C VAL A 81 5.22 -1.18 1.37
N LEU A 82 5.86 -1.11 2.54
CA LEU A 82 5.68 -2.09 3.61
C LEU A 82 4.95 -1.49 4.82
N SER A 83 4.16 -2.32 5.50
CA SER A 83 3.60 -2.00 6.83
C SER A 83 4.71 -1.89 7.87
N GLY A 84 4.51 -1.10 8.93
CA GLY A 84 5.50 -0.94 10.00
C GLY A 84 5.96 -2.26 10.64
N SER A 85 5.03 -3.20 10.87
CA SER A 85 5.36 -4.54 11.38
C SER A 85 6.28 -5.32 10.44
N ALA A 86 5.94 -5.36 9.15
CA ALA A 86 6.76 -6.05 8.14
C ALA A 86 8.17 -5.46 8.00
N VAL A 87 8.33 -4.15 8.23
CA VAL A 87 9.66 -3.51 8.27
C VAL A 87 10.45 -3.98 9.49
N ARG A 88 9.81 -4.01 10.68
CA ARG A 88 10.42 -4.51 11.91
C ARG A 88 10.87 -5.97 11.77
N ASP A 89 10.00 -6.85 11.26
CA ASP A 89 10.31 -8.26 11.08
C ASP A 89 11.49 -8.47 10.12
N ARG A 90 11.58 -7.63 9.07
CA ARG A 90 12.69 -7.66 8.12
C ARG A 90 14.00 -7.24 8.77
N ILE A 91 13.99 -6.20 9.60
CA ILE A 91 15.19 -5.74 10.34
C ILE A 91 15.67 -6.84 11.30
N ILE A 92 14.76 -7.39 12.11
CA ILE A 92 15.09 -8.44 13.08
C ILE A 92 15.59 -9.70 12.37
N ARG A 93 14.91 -10.14 11.30
CA ARG A 93 15.35 -11.31 10.52
C ARG A 93 16.73 -11.09 9.90
N ALA A 94 16.97 -9.92 9.31
CA ALA A 94 18.27 -9.61 8.71
C ALA A 94 19.39 -9.67 9.76
N PHE A 95 19.18 -9.06 10.92
CA PHE A 95 20.13 -9.11 12.03
C PHE A 95 20.40 -10.56 12.48
N LEU A 96 19.36 -11.32 12.84
CA LEU A 96 19.52 -12.69 13.35
C LEU A 96 20.20 -13.62 12.32
N VAL A 97 19.90 -13.46 11.03
CA VAL A 97 20.52 -14.28 9.98
C VAL A 97 22.01 -13.97 9.86
N GLU A 98 22.41 -12.70 9.95
CA GLU A 98 23.84 -12.33 9.94
C GLU A 98 24.56 -12.85 11.19
N GLU A 99 24.00 -12.68 12.38
CA GLU A 99 24.58 -13.22 13.62
C GLU A 99 24.76 -14.75 13.55
N GLN A 100 23.73 -15.46 13.07
CA GLN A 100 23.81 -16.90 12.87
C GLN A 100 24.88 -17.31 11.84
N LYS A 101 25.09 -16.53 10.78
CA LYS A 101 26.15 -16.80 9.80
C LYS A 101 27.54 -16.67 10.44
N ILE A 102 27.75 -15.66 11.27
CA ILE A 102 29.02 -15.45 11.99
C ILE A 102 29.28 -16.63 12.93
N VAL A 103 28.31 -16.99 13.77
CA VAL A 103 28.41 -18.12 14.70
C VAL A 103 28.72 -19.42 13.95
N LYS A 104 28.00 -19.70 12.86
CA LYS A 104 28.26 -20.88 12.01
C LYS A 104 29.68 -20.89 11.42
N LYS A 105 30.20 -19.72 11.02
CA LYS A 105 31.56 -19.59 10.48
C LYS A 105 32.61 -19.87 11.55
N VAL A 106 32.46 -19.31 12.75
CA VAL A 106 33.39 -19.52 13.88
C VAL A 106 33.40 -20.98 14.31
N LEU A 107 32.23 -21.60 14.51
CA LEU A 107 32.12 -23.02 14.87
C LEU A 107 32.77 -23.93 13.80
N LYS A 108 32.66 -23.58 12.51
CA LYS A 108 33.31 -24.33 11.43
C LYS A 108 34.83 -24.20 11.49
N ILE A 109 35.37 -23.02 11.81
CA ILE A 109 36.82 -22.80 11.97
C ILE A 109 37.35 -23.59 13.18
N GLN A 110 36.65 -23.56 14.32
CA GLN A 110 37.04 -24.32 15.51
C GLN A 110 37.07 -25.83 15.27
N LYS A 111 36.00 -26.38 14.67
CA LYS A 111 35.95 -27.81 14.31
C LYS A 111 37.06 -28.22 13.34
N ASN A 112 37.44 -27.35 12.40
CA ASN A 112 38.54 -27.63 11.48
C ASN A 112 39.90 -27.63 12.19
N LYS A 113 40.10 -26.71 13.16
CA LYS A 113 41.31 -26.65 13.98
C LYS A 113 41.46 -27.89 14.87
N GLU A 114 40.38 -28.31 15.54
CA GLU A 114 40.36 -29.53 16.36
C GLU A 114 40.69 -30.79 15.56
N LYS A 115 40.11 -30.92 14.35
CA LYS A 115 40.42 -32.05 13.45
C LYS A 115 41.88 -32.08 12.98
N GLN A 116 42.50 -30.92 12.81
CA GLN A 116 43.93 -30.84 12.50
C GLN A 116 44.77 -31.28 13.70
N THR A 117 44.44 -30.83 14.91
CA THR A 117 45.16 -31.23 16.12
C THR A 117 45.05 -32.72 16.42
N THR A 118 43.91 -33.37 16.15
CA THR A 118 43.76 -34.83 16.34
C THR A 118 44.40 -35.68 15.25
N ARG A 119 44.76 -35.08 14.11
CA ARG A 119 45.47 -35.74 13.00
C ARG A 119 46.99 -35.61 13.09
N SER A 120 47.46 -34.75 14.00
CA SER A 120 48.87 -34.57 14.35
C SER A 120 49.20 -35.50 15.51
#